data_AF-A0A7W7DB27-F1
#
_entry.id   AF-A0A7W7DB27-F1
#
_cell.length_a   1.000
_cell.length_b   1.000
_cell.length_c   1.000
_cell.angle_alpha   90.00
_cell.angle_beta   90.00
_cell.angle_gamma   90.00
#
_symmetry.space_group_name_H-M   'P 1'
#
loop_
_entity.id
_entity.type
_entity.pdbx_description
1 polymer ?
#
loop_
_entity_poly.entity_id
_entity_poly.type
_entity_poly.pdbx_seq_one_letter_code
_entity_poly.pdbx_strand_id
1 'polypeptide(L)' 'MSKKTPHISIKTSPDLDAYAAGQIDASQVRCALCAHAPCDCPEFDTPEYFAMLDRRHGRGGA' A
#
# COMPACT_ATOMS: atom_id res chain seq x y z
N MET A 1 -29.73 4.04 20.63
CA MET A 1 -29.25 4.04 19.23
C MET A 1 -27.79 3.58 19.23
N SER A 2 -27.52 2.29 19.04
CA SER A 2 -26.14 1.76 19.00
C SER A 2 -25.49 2.16 17.68
N LYS A 3 -24.49 3.05 17.76
CA LYS A 3 -23.66 3.44 16.62
C LYS A 3 -22.82 2.24 16.20
N LYS A 4 -23.10 1.65 15.03
CA LYS A 4 -22.24 0.60 14.44
C LYS A 4 -20.92 1.26 14.05
N THR A 5 -19.85 0.95 14.78
CA THR A 5 -18.49 1.37 14.43
C THR A 5 -18.10 0.68 13.11
N PRO A 6 -17.67 1.42 12.08
CA PRO A 6 -17.18 0.78 10.85
C PRO A 6 -15.93 -0.04 11.17
N HIS A 7 -15.95 -1.32 10.80
CA HIS A 7 -14.77 -2.16 10.81
C HIS A 7 -13.90 -1.77 9.61
N ILE A 8 -12.87 -0.95 9.86
CA ILE A 8 -11.86 -0.63 8.86
C ILE A 8 -10.89 -1.82 8.83
N SER A 9 -10.97 -2.65 7.79
CA SER A 9 -9.96 -3.68 7.54
C SER A 9 -8.82 -3.07 6.74
N ILE A 10 -7.68 -2.87 7.40
CA ILE A 10 -6.45 -2.40 6.76
C ILE A 10 -5.68 -3.64 6.31
N LYS A 11 -5.47 -3.81 5.00
CA LYS A 11 -4.51 -4.82 4.51
C LYS A 11 -3.10 -4.28 4.72
N THR A 12 -2.43 -4.79 5.74
CA THR A 12 -1.00 -4.56 5.97
C THR A 12 -0.19 -5.61 5.23
N SER A 13 1.03 -5.26 4.80
CA SER A 13 1.98 -6.25 4.30
C SER A 13 2.42 -7.16 5.45
N PRO A 14 2.56 -8.48 5.24
CA PRO A 14 3.07 -9.40 6.27
C PRO A 14 4.50 -9.08 6.72
N ASP A 15 5.23 -8.25 5.96
CA ASP A 15 6.62 -7.90 6.25
C ASP A 15 6.75 -6.65 7.14
N LEU A 16 5.65 -5.91 7.36
CA LEU A 16 5.69 -4.66 8.14
C LEU A 16 6.09 -4.91 9.59
N ASP A 17 5.67 -6.03 10.18
CA ASP A 17 6.05 -6.40 11.55
C ASP A 17 7.55 -6.71 11.64
N ALA A 18 8.11 -7.40 10.65
CA ALA A 18 9.54 -7.71 10.57
C ALA A 18 10.38 -6.44 10.37
N TYR A 19 9.91 -5.50 9.54
CA TYR A 19 10.55 -4.20 9.38
C TYR A 19 10.50 -3.37 10.67
N ALA A 20 9.34 -3.30 11.33
CA ALA A 20 9.19 -2.59 12.60
C ALA A 20 10.05 -3.18 13.72
N ALA A 21 10.28 -4.49 13.69
CA ALA A 21 11.20 -5.19 14.58
C ALA A 21 12.69 -5.03 14.20
N GLY A 22 13.00 -4.34 13.09
CA GLY A 22 14.37 -4.14 12.60
C GLY A 22 15.02 -5.41 12.02
N GLN A 23 14.22 -6.40 11.63
CA GLN A 23 14.70 -7.69 11.12
C GLN A 23 14.99 -7.67 9.62
N ILE A 24 14.38 -6.73 8.88
CA ILE A 24 14.57 -6.53 7.45
C ILE A 24 14.72 -5.05 7.13
N ASP A 25 15.40 -4.75 6.02
CA ASP A 25 15.48 -3.38 5.50
C ASP A 25 14.17 -2.95 4.81
N ALA A 26 13.93 -1.64 4.72
CA ALA A 26 12.74 -1.09 4.05
C ALA A 26 12.63 -1.54 2.58
N SER A 27 13.75 -1.75 1.89
CA SER A 27 13.79 -2.25 0.50
C SER A 27 13.24 -3.68 0.35
N GLN A 28 13.15 -4.44 1.45
CA GLN A 28 12.64 -5.81 1.48
C GLN A 28 11.16 -5.89 1.81
N VAL A 29 10.52 -4.79 2.20
CA VAL A 29 9.10 -4.76 2.55
C VAL A 29 8.26 -4.90 1.29
N ARG A 30 7.54 -6.02 1.13
CA ARG A 30 6.65 -6.20 -0.01
C ARG A 30 5.48 -5.23 0.09
N CYS A 31 5.16 -4.55 -1.00
CA CYS A 31 4.04 -3.62 -1.06
C CYS A 31 2.71 -4.34 -0.76
N ALA A 32 1.87 -3.80 0.13
CA ALA A 32 0.57 -4.40 0.45
C ALA A 32 -0.41 -4.45 -0.75
N LEU A 33 -0.14 -3.65 -1.79
CA LEU A 33 -0.95 -3.59 -2.99
C LEU A 33 -0.56 -4.65 -4.02
N CYS A 34 0.74 -4.81 -4.33
CA CYS A 34 1.23 -5.69 -5.40
C CYS A 34 2.15 -6.83 -4.95
N ALA A 35 2.60 -6.84 -3.69
CA ALA A 35 3.54 -7.81 -3.11
C ALA A 35 4.96 -7.85 -3.71
N HIS A 36 5.35 -6.82 -4.48
CA HIS A 36 6.70 -6.65 -5.00
C HIS A 36 7.62 -5.94 -4.00
N ALA A 37 8.92 -6.27 -4.02
CA ALA A 37 9.99 -5.59 -3.30
C ALA A 37 11.29 -5.66 -4.15
N PRO A 38 11.97 -4.53 -4.44
CA PRO A 38 11.53 -3.15 -4.19
C PRO A 38 10.27 -2.77 -5.00
N CYS A 39 9.64 -1.62 -4.70
CA CYS A 39 8.50 -1.13 -5.49
C CYS A 39 8.98 -0.78 -6.90
N ASP A 40 8.28 -1.26 -7.93
CA ASP A 40 8.46 -0.82 -9.32
C ASP A 40 7.67 0.48 -9.62
N CYS A 41 7.32 1.21 -8.57
CA CYS A 41 6.39 2.33 -8.60
C CYS A 41 7.14 3.60 -9.02
N PRO A 42 6.50 4.54 -9.75
CA PRO A 42 7.06 5.87 -9.93
C PRO A 42 7.38 6.52 -8.58
N GLU A 43 8.23 7.55 -8.60
CA GLU A 43 8.60 8.29 -7.39
C GLU A 43 7.35 8.74 -6.62
N PHE A 44 7.40 8.61 -5.30
CA PHE A 44 6.28 8.93 -4.42
C PHE A 44 5.87 10.40 -4.59
N ASP A 45 4.57 10.67 -4.56
CA ASP A 45 3.98 12.01 -4.70
C ASP A 45 4.14 12.67 -6.08
N THR A 46 4.44 11.87 -7.11
CA THR A 46 4.44 12.35 -8.50
C THR A 46 3.09 12.18 -9.20
N PRO A 47 2.79 12.99 -10.24
CA PRO A 47 1.60 12.78 -11.08
C PRO A 47 1.51 11.36 -11.66
N GLU A 48 2.64 10.77 -12.05
CA GLU A 48 2.74 9.42 -12.59
C GLU A 48 2.37 8.36 -11.54
N TYR A 49 2.80 8.56 -10.29
CA TYR A 49 2.43 7.71 -9.16
C TYR A 49 0.92 7.72 -8.92
N PHE A 50 0.29 8.90 -8.90
CA PHE A 50 -1.16 9.01 -8.73
C PHE A 50 -1.94 8.43 -9.91
N ALA A 51 -1.49 8.66 -11.14
CA ALA A 51 -2.11 8.07 -12.33
C ALA A 51 -2.07 6.53 -12.30
N MET A 52 -0.96 5.93 -11.83
CA MET A 52 -0.85 4.49 -11.60
C MET A 52 -1.86 4.01 -10.55
N LEU A 53 -1.98 4.70 -9.42
CA LEU A 53 -2.93 4.35 -8.37
C LEU A 53 -4.39 4.46 -8.83
N ASP A 54 -4.74 5.47 -9.62
CA ASP A 54 -6.11 5.65 -10.10
C ASP A 54 -6.50 4.60 -11.13
N ARG A 55 -5.58 4.18 -12.00
CA ARG A 55 -5.77 3.01 -12.87
C ARG A 55 -6.02 1.75 -12.05
N ARG A 56 -5.23 1.52 -10.99
CA ARG A 56 -5.35 0.31 -10.15
C ARG A 56 -6.63 0.29 -9.31
N HIS A 57 -7.10 1.45 -8.86
CA HIS A 57 -8.34 1.56 -8.10
C HIS A 57 -9.59 1.73 -8.97
N GLY A 58 -9.46 1.73 -10.31
CA GLY A 58 -10.58 1.98 -11.22
C GLY A 58 -11.20 3.36 -11.06
N ARG A 59 -10.45 4.33 -10.51
CA ARG A 59 -10.89 5.72 -10.31
C ARG A 59 -10.59 6.62 -11.50
N GLY A 60 -9.74 6.16 -12.42
CA GLY A 60 -9.55 6.79 -13.73
C GLY A 60 -10.73 6.47 -14.64
N GLY A 61 -11.85 7.17 -14.45
CA GLY A 61 -12.98 7.13 -15.38
C GLY A 61 -12.53 7.54 -16.79
N ALA A 62 -13.06 6.81 -17.78
CA ALA A 62 -12.93 7.11 -19.21
C ALA A 62 -13.61 8.43 -19.59
#